data_AF-D3S0X2-F1
#
_entry.id   AF-D3S0X2-F1
#
_cell.length_a   1.000
_cell.length_b   1.000
_cell.length_c   1.000
_cell.angle_alpha   90.00
_cell.angle_beta   90.00
_cell.angle_gamma   90.00
#
_symmetry.space_group_name_H-M   'P 1'
#
loop_
_entity.id
_entity.type
_entity.pdbx_description
1 polymer ?
#
loop_
_entity_poly.entity_id
_entity_poly.type
_entity_poly.pdbx_seq_one_letter_code
_entity_poly.pdbx_strand_id
1 'polypeptide(L)'
;MQVLVDTCVEECDEIYVEITSKIPLKELMQIVRKYRDRDLFLRINRKKKMLESITFYEGNDEECIFVPIPKRFAVLEPDEHYFEVTLKANIVLALKGEKDYHR
;
A
#
# COMPACT_ATOMS: atom_id res chain seq x y z
N MET A 1 3.46 18.59 -16.20
CA MET A 1 2.47 17.63 -15.68
C MET A 1 2.84 16.18 -16.01
N GLN A 2 3.25 15.84 -17.25
CA GLN A 2 3.69 14.49 -17.62
C GLN A 2 4.80 13.91 -16.71
N VAL A 3 5.86 14.68 -16.45
CA VAL A 3 7.04 14.24 -15.67
C VAL A 3 6.68 13.80 -14.24
N LEU A 4 5.73 14.46 -13.58
CA LEU A 4 5.31 14.08 -12.22
C LEU A 4 4.51 12.77 -12.18
N VAL A 5 3.78 12.47 -13.27
CA VAL A 5 3.03 11.22 -13.39
C VAL A 5 4.00 10.06 -13.62
N ASP A 6 4.99 10.25 -14.49
CA ASP A 6 5.98 9.22 -14.83
C ASP A 6 6.85 8.84 -13.61
N THR A 7 7.32 9.81 -12.82
CA THR A 7 8.11 9.55 -11.60
C THR A 7 7.32 8.80 -10.51
N CYS A 8 6.01 9.07 -10.37
CA CYS A 8 5.19 8.35 -9.38
C CYS A 8 4.97 6.88 -9.75
N VAL A 9 5.02 6.55 -11.04
CA VAL A 9 4.85 5.17 -11.54
C VAL A 9 6.10 4.35 -11.24
N GLU A 10 7.28 4.90 -11.52
CA GLU A 10 8.57 4.24 -11.22
C GLU A 10 8.73 4.00 -9.71
N GLU A 11 8.46 5.02 -8.88
CA GLU A 11 8.51 4.86 -7.42
C GLU A 11 7.47 3.85 -6.90
N CYS A 12 6.30 3.79 -7.52
CA CYS A 12 5.28 2.81 -7.16
C CYS A 12 5.75 1.39 -7.44
N ASP A 13 6.33 1.14 -8.61
CA ASP A 13 6.81 -0.19 -8.97
C ASP A 13 7.98 -0.64 -8.08
N GLU A 14 8.90 0.27 -7.73
CA GLU A 14 9.98 -0.01 -6.77
C GLU A 14 9.43 -0.43 -5.40
N ILE A 15 8.51 0.35 -4.84
CA ILE A 15 7.89 0.06 -3.54
C ILE A 15 7.08 -1.25 -3.62
N TYR A 16 6.36 -1.48 -4.70
CA TYR A 16 5.57 -2.69 -4.89
C TYR A 16 6.45 -3.94 -4.96
N VAL A 17 7.55 -3.89 -5.72
CA VAL A 17 8.54 -4.97 -5.79
C VAL A 17 9.16 -5.23 -4.42
N GLU A 18 9.54 -4.18 -3.70
CA GLU A 18 10.06 -4.28 -2.33
C GLU A 18 9.06 -4.96 -1.38
N ILE A 19 7.79 -4.54 -1.39
CA ILE A 19 6.74 -5.14 -0.55
C ILE A 19 6.59 -6.62 -0.89
N THR A 20 6.44 -6.95 -2.17
CA THR A 20 6.15 -8.32 -2.62
C THR A 20 7.35 -9.26 -2.50
N SER A 21 8.58 -8.72 -2.48
CA SER A 21 9.79 -9.49 -2.18
C SER A 21 9.87 -9.94 -0.72
N LYS A 22 9.28 -9.16 0.20
CA LYS A 22 9.26 -9.44 1.65
C LYS A 22 8.02 -10.22 2.07
N ILE A 23 6.88 -9.87 1.49
CA ILE A 23 5.58 -10.44 1.82
C ILE A 23 4.85 -10.71 0.50
N PRO A 24 4.79 -11.97 0.04
CA PRO A 24 4.06 -12.33 -1.16
C PRO A 24 2.62 -11.82 -1.12
N LEU A 25 2.09 -11.42 -2.27
CA LEU A 25 0.76 -10.81 -2.36
C LEU A 25 -0.33 -11.66 -1.70
N LYS A 26 -0.29 -12.98 -1.90
CA LYS A 26 -1.21 -13.95 -1.28
C LYS A 26 -1.13 -13.94 0.26
N GLU A 27 0.06 -13.78 0.82
CA GLU A 27 0.25 -13.67 2.26
C GLU A 27 -0.32 -12.35 2.78
N LEU A 28 -0.09 -11.25 2.06
CA LEU A 28 -0.68 -9.96 2.39
C LEU A 28 -2.22 -10.02 2.40
N MET A 29 -2.82 -10.69 1.41
CA MET A 29 -4.25 -10.95 1.36
C MET A 29 -4.74 -11.80 2.54
N GLN A 30 -3.96 -12.79 2.99
CA GLN A 30 -4.29 -13.58 4.19
C GLN A 30 -4.24 -12.74 5.47
N ILE A 31 -3.26 -11.84 5.60
CA ILE A 31 -3.16 -10.89 6.71
C ILE A 31 -4.40 -10.00 6.77
N VAL A 32 -4.84 -9.45 5.63
CA VAL A 32 -6.06 -8.64 5.55
C VAL A 32 -7.29 -9.43 5.99
N ARG A 33 -7.44 -10.69 5.56
CA ARG A 33 -8.55 -11.55 6.00
C ARG A 33 -8.50 -11.83 7.51
N LYS A 34 -7.31 -12.08 8.05
CA LYS A 34 -7.10 -12.34 9.48
C LYS A 34 -7.47 -11.14 10.35
N TYR A 35 -7.24 -9.91 9.86
CA TYR A 35 -7.53 -8.67 10.59
C TYR A 35 -8.61 -7.83 9.91
N ARG A 36 -9.63 -8.46 9.32
CA ARG A 36 -10.68 -7.79 8.52
C ARG A 36 -11.37 -6.61 9.24
N ASP A 37 -11.44 -6.67 10.56
CA ASP A 37 -12.11 -5.67 11.41
C ASP A 37 -11.19 -4.48 11.78
N ARG A 38 -9.96 -4.41 11.25
CA ARG A 38 -8.97 -3.37 11.58
C ARG A 38 -8.33 -2.77 10.34
N ASP A 39 -8.12 -1.46 10.35
CA ASP A 39 -7.33 -0.77 9.32
C ASP A 39 -5.87 -1.20 9.39
N LEU A 40 -5.33 -1.60 8.24
CA LEU A 40 -3.96 -2.04 8.10
C LEU A 40 -3.25 -1.09 7.14
N PHE A 41 -2.04 -0.72 7.49
CA PHE A 41 -1.18 0.14 6.70
C PHE A 41 0.20 -0.49 6.54
N LEU A 42 0.78 -0.34 5.36
CA LEU A 42 2.20 -0.57 5.14
C LEU A 42 2.94 0.72 5.51
N ARG A 43 3.86 0.64 6.46
CA ARG A 43 4.76 1.74 6.79
C ARG A 43 6.01 1.61 5.92
N ILE A 44 6.16 2.52 4.96
CA ILE A 44 7.28 2.55 4.02
C ILE A 44 8.17 3.75 4.35
N ASN A 45 9.47 3.54 4.43
CA ASN A 45 10.43 4.63 4.56
C ASN A 45 10.44 5.48 3.28
N ARG A 46 10.12 6.78 3.37
CA ARG A 46 9.97 7.65 2.19
C ARG A 46 11.27 7.83 1.40
N LYS A 47 12.42 7.85 2.10
CA LYS A 47 13.75 8.05 1.49
C LYS A 47 14.31 6.75 0.91
N LYS A 48 14.19 5.65 1.65
CA LYS A 48 14.75 4.35 1.25
C LYS A 48 13.81 3.54 0.34
N LYS A 49 12.53 3.92 0.25
CA LYS A 49 11.47 3.17 -0.45
C LYS A 49 11.30 1.74 0.08
N MET A 50 11.67 1.52 1.34
CA MET A 50 11.69 0.19 1.97
C MET A 50 10.49 -0.02 2.88
N LEU A 51 9.89 -1.21 2.82
CA LEU A 51 8.90 -1.65 3.79
C LEU A 51 9.55 -1.84 5.16
N GLU A 52 9.09 -1.09 6.16
CA GLU A 52 9.54 -1.20 7.55
C GLU A 52 8.63 -2.12 8.37
N SER A 53 7.30 -1.99 8.25
CA SER A 53 6.34 -2.82 8.97
C SER A 53 4.91 -2.75 8.41
N ILE A 54 4.06 -3.69 8.85
CA ILE A 54 2.59 -3.58 8.76
C ILE A 54 2.08 -3.10 10.12
N THR A 55 1.21 -2.08 10.13
CA THR A 55 0.69 -1.47 11.35
C THR A 55 -0.81 -1.26 11.29
N PHE A 56 -1.45 -1.10 12.45
CA PHE A 56 -2.86 -0.72 12.59
C PHE A 56 -3.08 0.79 12.72
N TYR A 57 -1.99 1.57 12.74
CA TYR A 57 -2.01 3.00 13.00
C TYR A 57 -1.51 3.78 11.80
N GLU A 58 -2.33 4.70 11.32
CA GLU A 58 -1.91 5.74 10.40
C GLU A 58 -1.17 6.82 11.21
N GLY A 59 0.15 6.87 11.08
CA GLY A 59 0.97 7.87 11.74
C GLY A 59 1.09 9.15 10.94
N ASN A 60 1.50 10.21 11.61
CA ASN A 60 1.97 11.44 10.97
C ASN A 60 3.49 11.48 11.17
N ASP A 61 4.20 10.71 10.34
CA ASP A 61 5.66 10.58 10.35
C ASP A 61 6.17 11.09 9.01
N GLU A 62 6.89 12.21 9.01
CA GLU A 62 7.39 12.83 7.77
C GLU A 62 8.43 11.94 7.04
N GLU A 63 9.06 11.02 7.77
CA GLU A 63 10.05 10.10 7.21
C GLU A 63 9.39 8.85 6.59
N CYS A 64 8.11 8.63 6.85
CA CYS A 64 7.37 7.46 6.37
C CYS A 64 6.13 7.83 5.57
N ILE A 65 5.76 6.95 4.65
CA ILE A 65 4.43 6.94 4.04
C ILE A 65 3.66 5.75 4.57
N PHE A 66 2.37 5.96 4.85
CA PHE A 66 1.46 4.91 5.28
C PHE A 66 0.55 4.58 4.10
N VAL A 67 0.70 3.39 3.55
CA VAL A 67 -0.12 2.93 2.43
C VAL A 67 -1.23 2.04 2.97
N PRO A 68 -2.52 2.40 2.82
CA PRO A 68 -3.60 1.56 3.29
C PRO A 68 -3.66 0.26 2.48
N ILE A 69 -3.83 -0.86 3.18
CA ILE A 69 -3.97 -2.17 2.55
C ILE A 69 -5.44 -2.38 2.15
N PRO A 70 -5.74 -2.78 0.90
CA PRO A 70 -7.12 -2.91 0.44
C PRO A 70 -7.97 -3.91 1.24
N LYS A 71 -9.02 -3.44 1.93
CA LYS A 71 -9.92 -4.27 2.75
C LYS A 71 -11.11 -4.88 2.03
N ARG A 72 -11.70 -4.16 1.08
CA ARG A 72 -12.99 -4.53 0.45
C ARG A 72 -12.93 -5.90 -0.25
N PHE A 73 -11.71 -6.38 -0.53
CA PHE A 73 -11.34 -7.70 -1.00
C PHE A 73 -11.65 -8.87 -0.06
N ALA A 74 -11.84 -8.61 1.23
CA ALA A 74 -12.15 -9.66 2.20
C ALA A 74 -13.64 -10.10 2.13
N VAL A 75 -14.50 -9.35 1.43
CA VAL A 75 -15.97 -9.52 1.48
C VAL A 75 -16.54 -10.11 0.18
N LEU A 76 -15.95 -9.80 -0.97
CA LEU A 76 -16.31 -10.34 -2.29
C LEU A 76 -15.08 -11.06 -2.83
N GLU A 77 -15.27 -12.20 -3.52
CA GLU A 77 -14.19 -13.15 -3.87
C GLU A 77 -12.84 -12.49 -4.21
N PRO A 78 -11.74 -13.00 -3.63
CA PRO A 78 -10.44 -12.35 -3.63
C PRO A 78 -9.76 -12.49 -4.99
N ASP A 79 -10.03 -11.56 -5.89
CA ASP A 79 -9.26 -11.40 -7.13
C ASP A 79 -7.87 -10.81 -6.80
N GLU A 80 -6.84 -11.62 -7.00
CA GLU A 80 -5.43 -11.27 -6.80
C GLU A 80 -5.02 -10.08 -7.68
N HIS A 81 -5.53 -10.01 -8.91
CA HIS A 81 -5.25 -8.92 -9.83
C HIS A 81 -5.90 -7.61 -9.37
N TYR A 82 -7.17 -7.66 -8.97
CA TYR A 82 -7.83 -6.48 -8.41
C TYR A 82 -7.08 -6.00 -7.13
N PHE A 83 -6.57 -6.91 -6.30
CA PHE A 83 -5.86 -6.59 -5.07
C PHE A 83 -4.52 -5.91 -5.37
N GLU A 84 -3.76 -6.46 -6.32
CA GLU A 84 -2.54 -5.84 -6.85
C GLU A 84 -2.79 -4.43 -7.37
N VAL A 85 -3.77 -4.26 -8.27
CA VAL A 85 -4.08 -2.97 -8.89
C VAL A 85 -4.47 -1.94 -7.83
N THR A 86 -5.29 -2.32 -6.86
CA THR A 86 -5.72 -1.42 -5.78
C THR A 86 -4.57 -1.09 -4.84
N LEU A 87 -3.70 -2.05 -4.52
CA LEU A 87 -2.52 -1.80 -3.70
C LEU A 87 -1.59 -0.79 -4.39
N LYS A 88 -1.29 -0.98 -5.68
CA LYS A 88 -0.48 -0.03 -6.47
C LYS A 88 -1.12 1.37 -6.52
N ALA A 89 -2.43 1.45 -6.72
CA ALA A 89 -3.14 2.74 -6.67
C ALA A 89 -2.98 3.43 -5.31
N ASN A 90 -3.10 2.68 -4.20
CA ASN A 90 -2.91 3.22 -2.86
C ASN A 90 -1.47 3.69 -2.61
N ILE A 91 -0.46 3.00 -3.15
CA ILE A 91 0.94 3.43 -3.10
C ILE A 91 1.10 4.79 -3.81
N VAL A 92 0.58 4.92 -5.03
CA VAL A 92 0.65 6.18 -5.80
C VAL A 92 -0.02 7.33 -5.04
N LEU A 93 -1.20 7.10 -4.47
CA LEU A 93 -1.90 8.11 -3.65
C LEU A 93 -1.07 8.52 -2.42
N ALA A 94 -0.43 7.55 -1.75
CA ALA A 94 0.42 7.82 -0.59
C ALA A 94 1.64 8.67 -0.94
N LEU A 95 2.28 8.38 -2.07
CA LEU A 95 3.43 9.13 -2.57
C LEU A 95 3.07 10.58 -2.87
N LYS A 96 1.89 10.81 -3.45
CA LYS A 96 1.34 12.15 -3.72
C LYS A 96 0.96 12.92 -2.45
N GLY A 97 0.93 12.26 -1.29
CA GLY A 97 0.49 12.87 -0.03
C GLY A 97 -1.03 13.07 0.02
N GLU A 98 -1.78 12.40 -0.86
CA GLU A 98 -3.23 12.39 -0.82
C GLU A 98 -3.68 11.51 0.36
N LYS A 99 -4.22 12.13 1.40
CA LYS A 99 -4.74 11.45 2.60
C LYS A 99 -6.21 11.03 2.47
N ASP A 100 -6.88 11.36 1.37
CA ASP A 100 -8.29 11.02 1.14
C ASP A 100 -8.43 9.58 0.64
N TYR A 101 -8.12 8.64 1.52
CA TYR A 101 -8.42 7.23 1.32
C TYR A 101 -9.87 6.95 1.73
N HIS A 102 -10.81 7.31 0.86
CA HIS A 102 -12.25 7.00 0.98
C HIS A 102 -12.90 7.37 2.33
N ARG A 103 -13.49 8.57 2.41
CA ARG A 103 -14.61 8.81 3.35
C ARG A 103 -15.89 8.13 2.88
#